data_AF-A0A383BEE7-F1
#
_entry.id   AF-A0A383BEE7-F1
#
_cell.length_a   1.000
_cell.length_b   1.000
_cell.length_c   1.000
_cell.angle_alpha   90.00
_cell.angle_beta   90.00
_cell.angle_gamma   90.00
#
_symmetry.space_group_name_H-M   'P 1'
#
loop_
_entity.id
_entity.type
_entity.pdbx_description
1 polymer ?
#
loop_
_entity_poly.entity_id
_entity_poly.type
_entity_poly.pdbx_seq_one_letter_code
_entity_poly.pdbx_strand_id
1 'polypeptide(L)' 'VSENQQSEFFFNGKSIGKITDQTFGKSFLRIWLDENCSYPKVRDKLIGSNK' A
#
# COMPACT_ATOMS: atom_id res chain seq x y z
N VAL A 1 2.73 6.95 3.84
CA VAL A 1 4.19 6.79 4.01
C VAL A 1 4.70 8.12 4.53
N SER A 2 5.32 8.15 5.70
CA SER A 2 5.87 9.39 6.25
C SER A 2 7.08 9.87 5.43
N GLU A 3 7.55 11.08 5.67
CA GLU A 3 8.78 11.63 5.05
C GLU A 3 9.99 10.69 5.21
N ASN A 4 10.01 9.89 6.29
CA ASN A 4 11.06 8.91 6.58
C ASN A 4 10.82 7.52 5.94
N GLN A 5 9.91 7.42 4.98
CA GLN A 5 9.51 6.17 4.31
C GLN A 5 8.92 5.10 5.26
N GLN A 6 8.45 5.50 6.45
CA GLN A 6 7.86 4.57 7.42
C GLN A 6 6.37 4.36 7.13
N SER A 7 5.91 3.15 7.43
CA SER A 7 4.48 2.79 7.34
C SER A 7 3.86 2.86 8.73
N GLU A 8 2.72 3.54 8.84
CA GLU A 8 1.94 3.64 10.08
C GLU A 8 0.55 3.10 9.82
N PHE A 9 0.05 2.30 10.76
CA PHE A 9 -1.24 1.64 10.66
C PHE A 9 -2.22 2.22 11.67
N PHE A 10 -3.47 2.35 11.24
CA PHE A 10 -4.54 2.92 12.03
C PHE A 10 -5.73 1.96 12.09
N PHE A 11 -6.33 1.82 13.26
CA PHE A 11 -7.61 1.14 13.47
C PHE A 11 -8.58 2.11 14.13
N ASN A 12 -9.74 2.33 13.51
CA ASN A 12 -10.73 3.32 13.95
C ASN A 12 -10.12 4.72 14.21
N GLY A 13 -9.22 5.16 13.32
CA GLY A 13 -8.54 6.46 13.41
C GLY A 13 -7.43 6.53 14.47
N LYS A 14 -7.19 5.47 15.24
CA LYS A 14 -6.12 5.40 16.24
C LYS A 14 -4.91 4.66 15.68
N SER A 15 -3.71 5.24 15.85
CA SER A 15 -2.46 4.56 15.50
C SER A 15 -2.30 3.29 16.34
N ILE A 16 -2.04 2.16 15.66
CA ILE A 16 -1.81 0.85 16.29
C ILE A 16 -0.36 0.39 16.16
N GLY A 17 0.46 1.10 15.38
CA GLY A 17 1.87 0.78 15.25
C GLY A 17 2.52 1.34 14.00
N LYS A 18 3.85 1.28 14.00
CA LYS A 18 4.72 1.69 12.90
C LYS A 18 5.64 0.54 12.50
N ILE A 19 5.88 0.42 11.20
CA ILE A 19 6.92 -0.43 10.63
C ILE A 19 7.99 0.50 10.07
N THR A 20 9.22 0.38 10.59
CA THR A 20 10.35 1.26 10.28
C THR A 20 11.17 0.79 9.09
N ASP A 21 10.94 -0.43 8.59
CA ASP A 21 11.52 -0.90 7.33
C ASP A 21 11.04 -0.01 6.18
N GLN A 22 11.99 0.70 5.58
CA GLN A 22 11.75 1.66 4.51
C GLN A 22 11.25 1.00 3.22
N THR A 23 11.50 -0.30 3.05
CA THR A 23 11.08 -1.06 1.87
C THR A 23 9.68 -1.67 2.04
N PHE A 24 9.20 -1.81 3.29
CA PHE A 24 7.93 -2.46 3.58
C PHE A 24 6.76 -1.75 2.91
N GLY A 25 6.67 -0.42 3.01
CA GLY A 25 5.54 0.33 2.46
C GLY A 25 5.40 0.15 0.93
N LYS A 26 6.54 0.15 0.23
CA LYS A 26 6.58 -0.12 -1.21
C LYS A 26 6.15 -1.56 -1.51
N SER A 27 6.69 -2.54 -0.80
CA SER A 27 6.36 -3.95 -1.00
C SER A 27 4.89 -4.27 -0.71
N PHE A 28 4.32 -3.69 0.35
CA PHE A 28 2.92 -3.85 0.71
C PHE A 28 1.99 -3.31 -0.39
N LEU A 29 2.28 -2.11 -0.92
CA LEU A 29 1.48 -1.53 -2.02
C LEU A 29 1.62 -2.34 -3.32
N ARG A 30 2.79 -2.93 -3.60
CA ARG A 30 2.99 -3.78 -4.78
C ARG A 30 2.06 -4.99 -4.83
N ILE A 31 1.64 -5.54 -3.69
CA ILE A 31 0.64 -6.64 -3.65
C ILE A 31 -0.61 -6.29 -4.46
N TRP A 32 -0.98 -5.01 -4.47
CA TRP A 32 -2.20 -4.50 -5.12
C TRP A 32 -1.93 -3.78 -6.44
N LEU A 33 -0.79 -3.10 -6.57
CA LEU A 33 -0.53 -2.17 -7.68
C LEU A 33 0.45 -2.71 -8.72
N ASP A 34 1.18 -3.79 -8.42
CA ASP A 34 2.11 -4.40 -9.38
C ASP A 34 1.35 -4.99 -10.58
N GLU A 35 1.95 -4.92 -11.77
CA GLU A 35 1.35 -5.46 -12.99
C GLU A 35 1.02 -6.96 -12.87
N ASN A 36 1.78 -7.69 -12.05
CA ASN A 36 1.59 -9.11 -11.80
C ASN A 36 0.78 -9.40 -10.51
N CYS A 37 -0.04 -8.46 -10.04
CA CYS A 37 -0.85 -8.66 -8.83
C CYS A 37 -1.88 -9.80 -8.99
N SER A 38 -2.23 -10.45 -7.89
CA SER A 38 -3.23 -11.53 -7.88
C SER A 38 -4.66 -11.07 -8.19
N TYR A 39 -4.92 -9.76 -8.20
CA TYR A 39 -6.24 -9.17 -8.43
C TYR A 39 -6.22 -8.04 -9.48
N PRO A 40 -5.97 -8.32 -10.77
CA PRO A 40 -5.78 -7.30 -11.80
C PRO A 40 -6.97 -6.32 -11.94
N LYS A 41 -8.21 -6.82 -11.82
CA LYS A 41 -9.41 -5.95 -11.88
C LYS A 41 -9.49 -4.94 -10.73
N VAL A 42 -8.99 -5.31 -9.54
CA VAL A 42 -8.93 -4.40 -8.39
C VAL A 42 -7.84 -3.38 -8.61
N ARG A 43 -6.67 -3.82 -9.10
CA ARG A 43 -5.57 -2.94 -9.50
C ARG A 43 -6.05 -1.86 -10.47
N ASP A 44 -6.71 -2.23 -11.56
CA ASP A 44 -7.13 -1.30 -12.60
C ASP A 44 -8.02 -0.18 -12.04
N LYS A 45 -8.91 -0.53 -11.11
CA LYS A 45 -9.72 0.44 -10.36
C LYS A 45 -8.88 1.35 -9.48
N LEU A 46 -7.90 0.79 -8.74
CA LEU A 46 -7.03 1.56 -7.84
C LEU A 46 -6.13 2.55 -8.59
N ILE A 47 -5.64 2.18 -9.77
CA ILE A 47 -4.80 3.05 -10.61
C ILE A 47 -5.63 3.96 -11.55
N GLY A 48 -6.96 3.89 -11.49
CA GLY A 48 -7.85 4.69 -12.35
C GLY A 48 -7.80 4.33 -13.83
N SER A 49 -7.31 3.12 -14.17
CA SER A 49 -7.35 2.58 -15.52
C SER A 49 -8.76 2.07 -15.82
N ASN A 50 -9.66 3.00 -16.10
CA ASN A 50 -10.99 2.71 -16.64
C ASN A 50 -10.84 2.42 -18.14
N LYS A 51 -10.52 1.18 -18.49
CA LYS A 51 -10.74 0.67 -19.85
C LYS A 51 -12.14 0.10 -19.98
#